data_AF-T0Z8J9-F1
#
_entry.id   AF-T0Z8J9-F1
#
_cell.length_a   1.000
_cell.length_b   1.000
_cell.length_c   1.000
_cell.angle_alpha   90.00
_cell.angle_beta   90.00
_cell.angle_gamma   90.00
#
_symmetry.space_group_name_H-M   'P 1'
#
loop_
_entity.id
_entity.type
_entity.pdbx_description
1 polymer ?
#
loop_
_entity_poly.entity_id
_entity_poly.type
_entity_poly.pdbx_seq_one_letter_code
_entity_poly.pdbx_strand_id
1 'polypeptide(L)'
;MADDPQKSVKEGGKTSTFSDSLIDDLVEATRLKPDDEAYSITRQGVKAFINELLEPQRSVEKITQATVDEMIADLDKKLCRQVDAILHHPDFQKMESAWRSLKFLVDQTDFRENNRIEILNVSKQKLREDFDDAPEITKSGLYKIAYTNEFGQFGGQPYGTIIANYEMNPGPQDIRLLQNVSAVAAMAHAPFIASAGPEFFGVDDFSKLPNL
;
A
#
# COMPACT_ATOMS: atom_id res chain seq x y z
N MET A 1 58.24 -3.09 -46.34
CA MET A 1 57.38 -3.81 -47.30
C MET A 1 56.42 -4.66 -46.47
N ALA A 2 55.12 -4.39 -46.36
CA ALA A 2 54.24 -3.38 -46.93
C ALA A 2 52.93 -3.34 -46.09
N ASP A 3 52.32 -2.15 -46.03
CA ASP A 3 50.94 -1.69 -45.78
C ASP A 3 49.97 -2.34 -44.75
N ASP A 4 49.69 -1.60 -43.65
CA ASP A 4 48.44 -0.84 -43.30
C ASP A 4 47.02 -1.51 -43.35
N PRO A 5 45.95 -0.96 -42.70
CA PRO A 5 45.70 -0.70 -41.28
C PRO A 5 44.28 -1.08 -40.77
N GLN A 6 44.05 -0.82 -39.47
CA GLN A 6 42.82 -0.76 -38.65
C GLN A 6 41.43 -0.68 -39.33
N LYS A 7 40.45 -1.40 -38.74
CA LYS A 7 39.03 -1.00 -38.72
C LYS A 7 38.38 -1.27 -37.35
N SER A 8 38.22 -0.19 -36.58
CA SER A 8 37.26 -0.07 -35.48
C SER A 8 35.90 0.30 -36.06
N VAL A 9 34.86 -0.50 -35.80
CA VAL A 9 33.47 -0.12 -36.11
C VAL A 9 32.85 0.49 -34.85
N LYS A 10 32.63 1.80 -34.89
CA LYS A 10 31.70 2.52 -34.02
C LYS A 10 30.36 2.58 -34.75
N GLU A 11 29.31 1.98 -34.20
CA GLU A 11 27.94 2.31 -34.57
C GLU A 11 27.41 3.39 -33.62
N GLY A 12 27.12 4.56 -34.18
CA GLY A 12 26.53 5.69 -33.48
C GLY A 12 25.02 5.67 -33.60
N GLY A 13 24.34 5.62 -32.45
CA GLY A 13 22.93 6.04 -32.35
C GLY A 13 22.85 7.56 -32.48
N LYS A 14 22.12 8.04 -33.48
CA LYS A 14 21.81 9.47 -33.65
C LYS A 14 20.76 9.89 -32.63
N THR A 15 21.17 10.54 -31.55
CA THR A 15 20.30 11.37 -30.72
C THR A 15 20.15 12.72 -31.44
N SER A 16 18.99 12.97 -32.03
CA SER A 16 18.67 14.27 -32.65
C SER A 16 18.27 15.28 -31.57
N THR A 17 19.26 15.98 -31.02
CA THR A 17 19.04 17.09 -30.09
C THR A 17 18.65 18.34 -30.88
N PHE A 18 17.43 18.87 -30.68
CA PHE A 18 17.05 20.19 -31.18
C PHE A 18 17.83 21.29 -30.46
N SER A 19 18.04 22.44 -31.12
CA SER A 19 18.64 23.61 -30.48
C SER A 19 17.66 24.20 -29.47
N ASP A 20 18.14 24.50 -28.25
CA ASP A 20 17.32 25.13 -27.21
C ASP A 20 16.67 26.46 -27.69
N SER A 21 17.24 27.10 -28.72
CA SER A 21 16.68 28.30 -29.37
C SER A 21 15.29 28.10 -29.98
N LEU A 22 15.01 26.95 -30.61
CA LEU A 22 13.70 26.66 -31.22
C LEU A 22 12.63 26.38 -30.16
N ILE A 23 13.05 25.85 -29.01
CA ILE A 23 12.17 25.63 -27.86
C ILE A 23 11.82 26.99 -27.25
N ASP A 24 12.79 27.88 -27.12
CA ASP A 24 12.57 29.22 -26.58
C ASP A 24 11.65 30.06 -27.52
N ASP A 25 11.80 29.94 -28.84
CA ASP A 25 10.90 30.56 -29.84
C ASP A 25 9.44 30.05 -29.73
N LEU A 26 9.25 28.76 -29.45
CA LEU A 26 7.93 28.13 -29.27
C LEU A 26 7.26 28.54 -27.96
N VAL A 27 8.04 28.69 -26.87
CA VAL A 27 7.52 29.16 -25.58
C VAL A 27 7.15 30.65 -25.68
N GLU A 28 7.90 31.46 -26.42
CA GLU A 28 7.53 32.87 -26.67
C GLU A 28 6.22 32.99 -27.48
N ALA A 29 5.99 32.07 -28.43
CA ALA A 29 4.73 31.99 -29.18
C ALA A 29 3.50 31.68 -28.30
N THR A 30 3.69 31.08 -27.12
CA THR A 30 2.62 30.87 -26.13
C THR A 30 2.26 32.12 -25.31
N ARG A 31 2.86 33.29 -25.62
CA ARG A 31 2.66 34.59 -24.94
C ARG A 31 3.03 34.59 -23.46
N LEU A 32 3.85 33.65 -23.01
CA LEU A 32 4.40 33.60 -21.65
C LEU A 32 5.67 34.44 -21.55
N LYS A 33 5.78 35.28 -20.51
CA LYS A 33 6.98 36.07 -20.26
C LYS A 33 8.02 35.23 -19.49
N PRO A 34 9.34 35.45 -19.69
CA PRO A 34 10.39 34.72 -18.98
C PRO A 34 10.40 34.88 -17.46
N ASP A 35 9.71 35.90 -16.95
CA ASP A 35 9.62 36.26 -15.51
C ASP A 35 8.48 35.52 -14.78
N ASP A 36 7.71 34.71 -15.50
CA ASP A 36 6.57 33.96 -14.97
C ASP A 36 7.04 32.60 -14.42
N GLU A 37 6.59 32.19 -13.22
CA GLU A 37 6.95 30.88 -12.64
C GLU A 37 6.56 29.73 -13.58
N ALA A 38 5.46 29.91 -14.32
CA ALA A 38 4.95 28.99 -15.32
C ALA A 38 5.85 28.85 -16.57
N TYR A 39 6.77 29.78 -16.84
CA TYR A 39 7.68 29.72 -18.00
C TYR A 39 8.58 28.48 -17.93
N SER A 40 9.13 28.20 -16.75
CA SER A 40 10.03 27.06 -16.52
C SER A 40 9.32 25.71 -16.70
N ILE A 41 8.11 25.59 -16.15
CA ILE A 41 7.26 24.39 -16.24
C ILE A 41 6.82 24.16 -17.69
N THR A 42 6.40 25.22 -18.37
CA THR A 42 5.96 25.16 -19.77
C THR A 42 7.12 24.77 -20.69
N ARG A 43 8.30 25.35 -20.49
CA ARG A 43 9.52 24.98 -21.24
C ARG A 43 9.86 23.50 -21.07
N GLN A 44 9.78 22.98 -19.85
CA GLN A 44 10.02 21.56 -19.59
C GLN A 44 8.95 20.66 -20.23
N GLY A 45 7.67 21.07 -20.18
CA GLY A 45 6.56 20.36 -20.82
C GLY A 45 6.68 20.32 -22.34
N VAL A 46 6.99 21.45 -22.99
CA VAL A 46 7.22 21.54 -24.45
C VAL A 46 8.42 20.69 -24.86
N LYS A 47 9.51 20.70 -24.08
CA LYS A 47 10.69 19.87 -24.35
C LYS A 47 10.38 18.37 -24.24
N ALA A 48 9.64 17.95 -23.22
CA ALA A 48 9.21 16.55 -23.07
C ALA A 48 8.26 16.12 -24.20
N PHE A 49 7.34 17.01 -24.61
CA PHE A 49 6.40 16.76 -25.70
C PHE A 49 7.10 16.60 -27.05
N ILE A 50 8.06 17.47 -27.38
CA ILE A 50 8.85 17.37 -28.62
C ILE A 50 9.67 16.07 -28.63
N ASN A 51 10.27 15.68 -27.51
CA ASN A 51 11.04 14.42 -27.44
C ASN A 51 10.16 13.19 -27.72
N GLU A 52 8.94 13.15 -27.18
CA GLU A 52 7.99 12.06 -27.41
C GLU A 52 7.52 12.00 -28.88
N LEU A 53 7.32 13.15 -29.53
CA LEU A 53 6.95 13.22 -30.95
C LEU A 53 8.06 12.76 -31.90
N LEU A 54 9.32 12.75 -31.43
CA LEU A 54 10.48 12.31 -32.20
C LEU A 54 10.73 10.81 -32.08
N GLU A 55 10.01 10.10 -31.20
CA GLU A 55 10.12 8.66 -31.12
C GLU A 55 9.63 8.02 -32.45
N PRO A 56 10.42 7.11 -33.06
CA PRO A 56 10.22 6.64 -34.44
C PRO A 56 8.90 5.88 -34.68
N GLN A 57 8.12 5.60 -33.64
CA GLN A 57 6.84 4.91 -33.71
C GLN A 57 5.63 5.84 -33.92
N ARG A 58 5.80 7.17 -33.85
CA ARG A 58 4.70 8.15 -33.98
C ARG A 58 5.04 9.29 -34.95
N SER A 59 5.20 8.98 -36.24
CA SER A 59 5.24 10.00 -37.29
C SER A 59 3.83 10.57 -37.54
N VAL A 60 3.40 11.53 -36.72
CA VAL A 60 2.10 12.20 -36.89
C VAL A 60 2.28 13.41 -37.82
N GLU A 61 1.57 13.41 -38.94
CA GLU A 61 1.69 14.44 -39.98
C GLU A 61 1.07 15.80 -39.54
N LYS A 62 0.12 15.78 -38.59
CA LYS A 62 -0.47 16.96 -37.95
C LYS A 62 -0.78 16.71 -36.47
N ILE A 63 -0.28 17.59 -35.61
CA ILE A 63 -0.63 17.60 -34.18
C ILE A 63 -2.01 18.22 -34.04
N THR A 64 -2.99 17.43 -33.61
CA THR A 64 -4.35 17.89 -33.28
C THR A 64 -4.58 17.77 -31.78
N GLN A 65 -5.61 18.44 -31.24
CA GLN A 65 -6.00 18.26 -29.83
C GLN A 65 -6.24 16.78 -29.50
N ALA A 66 -6.87 16.04 -30.43
CA ALA A 66 -7.09 14.60 -30.28
C ALA A 66 -5.79 13.79 -30.12
N THR A 67 -4.69 14.21 -30.78
CA THR A 67 -3.38 13.57 -30.63
C THR A 67 -2.80 13.79 -29.23
N VAL A 68 -3.00 14.98 -28.65
CA VAL A 68 -2.57 15.28 -27.27
C VAL A 68 -3.38 14.47 -26.27
N ASP A 69 -4.70 14.38 -26.46
CA ASP A 69 -5.58 13.57 -25.61
C ASP A 69 -5.20 12.08 -25.66
N GLU A 70 -4.79 11.56 -26.82
CA GLU A 70 -4.29 10.19 -26.97
C GLU A 70 -2.97 9.98 -26.20
N MET A 71 -2.06 10.96 -26.24
CA MET A 71 -0.80 10.91 -25.48
C MET A 71 -1.05 10.96 -23.97
N ILE A 72 -2.00 11.77 -23.51
CA ILE A 72 -2.43 11.81 -22.10
C ILE A 72 -3.03 10.46 -21.71
N ALA A 73 -3.94 9.91 -22.52
CA ALA A 73 -4.56 8.63 -22.24
C ALA A 73 -3.54 7.48 -22.15
N ASP A 74 -2.47 7.52 -22.95
CA ASP A 74 -1.39 6.53 -22.85
C ASP A 74 -0.49 6.74 -21.63
N LEU A 75 -0.25 7.99 -21.23
CA LEU A 75 0.43 8.29 -19.98
C LEU A 75 -0.40 7.79 -18.78
N ASP A 76 -1.70 8.05 -18.78
CA ASP A 76 -2.63 7.58 -17.75
C ASP A 76 -2.63 6.06 -17.68
N LYS A 77 -2.65 5.35 -18.82
CA LYS A 77 -2.51 3.88 -18.82
C LYS A 77 -1.20 3.42 -18.18
N LYS A 78 -0.08 4.10 -18.44
CA LYS A 78 1.23 3.77 -17.83
C LYS A 78 1.19 4.04 -16.31
N LEU A 79 0.64 5.18 -15.89
CA LEU A 79 0.51 5.55 -14.48
C LEU A 79 -0.45 4.61 -13.73
N CYS A 80 -1.63 4.34 -14.28
CA CYS A 80 -2.60 3.40 -13.71
C CYS A 80 -1.97 2.03 -13.53
N ARG A 81 -1.27 1.47 -14.52
CA ARG A 81 -0.58 0.17 -14.36
C ARG A 81 0.42 0.17 -13.21
N GLN A 82 1.17 1.25 -13.04
CA GLN A 82 2.15 1.36 -11.96
C GLN A 82 1.48 1.49 -10.59
N VAL A 83 0.46 2.34 -10.50
CA VAL A 83 -0.31 2.54 -9.27
C VAL A 83 -1.06 1.26 -8.90
N ASP A 84 -1.67 0.57 -9.86
CA ASP A 84 -2.33 -0.71 -9.66
C ASP A 84 -1.34 -1.75 -9.13
N ALA A 85 -0.13 -1.82 -9.68
CA ALA A 85 0.90 -2.74 -9.17
C ALA A 85 1.30 -2.44 -7.72
N ILE A 86 1.36 -1.16 -7.34
CA ILE A 86 1.69 -0.74 -5.96
C ILE A 86 0.52 -1.04 -5.01
N LEU A 87 -0.69 -0.63 -5.38
CA LEU A 87 -1.88 -0.77 -4.53
C LEU A 87 -2.34 -2.22 -4.37
N HIS A 88 -2.13 -3.06 -5.39
CA HIS A 88 -2.48 -4.49 -5.34
C HIS A 88 -1.34 -5.37 -4.80
N HIS A 89 -0.25 -4.76 -4.31
CA HIS A 89 0.79 -5.53 -3.64
C HIS A 89 0.23 -6.12 -2.33
N PRO A 90 0.42 -7.42 -2.04
CA PRO A 90 -0.20 -8.10 -0.89
C PRO A 90 0.17 -7.46 0.46
N ASP A 91 1.42 -7.01 0.62
CA ASP A 91 1.86 -6.34 1.85
C ASP A 91 1.17 -4.99 2.04
N PHE A 92 0.96 -4.24 0.95
CA PHE A 92 0.27 -2.96 1.00
C PHE A 92 -1.20 -3.18 1.33
N GLN A 93 -1.88 -4.08 0.64
CA GLN A 93 -3.28 -4.40 0.88
C GLN A 93 -3.53 -4.91 2.30
N LYS A 94 -2.63 -5.73 2.86
CA LYS A 94 -2.74 -6.22 4.24
C LYS A 94 -2.62 -5.10 5.27
N MET A 95 -1.69 -4.17 5.06
CA MET A 95 -1.55 -3.00 5.92
C MET A 95 -2.73 -2.05 5.76
N GLU A 96 -3.12 -1.78 4.51
CA GLU A 96 -4.24 -0.90 4.17
C GLU A 96 -5.56 -1.42 4.74
N SER A 97 -5.86 -2.72 4.58
CA SER A 97 -7.10 -3.31 5.12
C SER A 97 -7.16 -3.21 6.64
N ALA A 98 -6.05 -3.37 7.34
CA ALA A 98 -5.95 -3.20 8.79
C ALA A 98 -6.24 -1.76 9.24
N TRP A 99 -5.68 -0.76 8.55
CA TRP A 99 -5.90 0.64 8.91
C TRP A 99 -7.26 1.16 8.46
N ARG A 100 -7.76 0.74 7.30
CA ARG A 100 -9.10 1.11 6.82
C ARG A 100 -10.20 0.49 7.68
N SER A 101 -10.03 -0.75 8.16
CA SER A 101 -10.99 -1.37 9.08
C SER A 101 -10.99 -0.69 10.46
N LEU A 102 -9.82 -0.32 10.98
CA LEU A 102 -9.73 0.47 12.21
C LEU A 102 -10.38 1.85 12.04
N LYS A 103 -10.14 2.52 10.91
CA LYS A 103 -10.79 3.79 10.58
C LYS A 103 -12.31 3.65 10.52
N PHE A 104 -12.81 2.58 9.90
CA PHE A 104 -14.23 2.26 9.89
C PHE A 104 -14.80 2.07 11.30
N LEU A 105 -14.11 1.32 12.17
CA LEU A 105 -14.52 1.12 13.56
C LEU A 105 -14.59 2.45 14.33
N VAL A 106 -13.58 3.30 14.19
CA VAL A 106 -13.53 4.63 14.81
C VAL A 106 -14.67 5.51 14.30
N ASP A 107 -14.94 5.53 13.00
CA ASP A 107 -15.98 6.37 12.40
C ASP A 107 -17.40 5.93 12.78
N GLN A 108 -17.60 4.65 13.07
CA GLN A 108 -18.89 4.11 13.52
C GLN A 108 -19.08 4.17 15.05
N THR A 109 -18.08 4.59 15.81
CA THR A 109 -18.14 4.63 17.26
C THR A 109 -18.37 6.06 17.76
N ASP A 110 -19.43 6.29 18.54
CA ASP A 110 -19.63 7.57 19.21
C ASP A 110 -18.80 7.66 20.50
N PHE A 111 -17.70 8.40 20.45
CA PHE A 111 -16.81 8.63 21.60
C PHE A 111 -17.40 9.61 22.64
N ARG A 112 -18.51 10.30 22.35
CA ARG A 112 -19.20 11.18 23.32
C ARG A 112 -19.97 10.37 24.35
N GLU A 113 -20.37 9.15 23.99
CA GLU A 113 -21.11 8.21 24.84
C GLU A 113 -20.16 7.32 25.67
N ASN A 114 -19.06 7.89 26.18
CA ASN A 114 -18.06 7.22 27.03
C ASN A 114 -17.40 5.95 26.44
N ASN A 115 -17.37 5.81 25.11
CA ASN A 115 -16.63 4.74 24.46
C ASN A 115 -15.13 5.09 24.36
N ARG A 116 -14.26 4.08 24.55
CA ARG A 116 -12.81 4.20 24.36
C ARG A 116 -12.30 3.00 23.57
N ILE A 117 -11.34 3.25 22.70
CA ILE A 117 -10.67 2.22 21.91
C ILE A 117 -9.17 2.35 22.17
N GLU A 118 -8.57 1.27 22.67
CA GLU A 118 -7.12 1.15 22.84
C GLU A 118 -6.54 0.29 21.73
N ILE A 119 -5.40 0.70 21.19
CA ILE A 119 -4.76 0.04 20.04
C ILE A 119 -3.47 -0.61 20.50
N LEU A 120 -3.39 -1.93 20.29
CA LEU A 120 -2.18 -2.72 20.55
C LEU A 120 -1.63 -3.26 19.23
N ASN A 121 -0.46 -2.76 18.81
CA ASN A 121 0.23 -3.28 17.64
C ASN A 121 1.03 -4.55 17.98
N VAL A 122 0.47 -5.70 17.66
CA VAL A 122 1.13 -7.00 17.80
C VAL A 122 0.86 -7.84 16.55
N SER A 123 1.88 -8.51 16.03
CA SER A 123 1.70 -9.53 14.98
C SER A 123 1.22 -10.84 15.60
N LYS A 124 0.40 -11.61 14.89
CA LYS A 124 -0.05 -12.94 15.32
C LYS A 124 1.09 -13.86 15.77
N GLN A 125 2.22 -13.83 15.05
CA GLN A 125 3.44 -14.58 15.39
C GLN A 125 3.96 -14.22 16.79
N LYS A 126 4.23 -12.94 17.04
CA LYS A 126 4.69 -12.44 18.35
C LYS A 126 3.71 -12.72 19.49
N LEU A 127 2.40 -12.66 19.23
CA LEU A 127 1.42 -13.01 20.26
C LEU A 127 1.51 -14.49 20.66
N ARG A 128 1.78 -15.38 19.70
CA ARG A 128 2.02 -16.81 19.99
C ARG A 128 3.30 -16.99 20.80
N GLU A 129 4.39 -16.34 20.37
CA GLU A 129 5.68 -16.37 21.06
C GLU A 129 5.54 -15.89 22.51
N ASP A 130 4.78 -14.82 22.77
CA ASP A 130 4.50 -14.33 24.13
C ASP A 130 3.85 -15.40 25.03
N PHE A 131 2.93 -16.19 24.49
CA PHE A 131 2.31 -17.29 25.24
C PHE A 131 3.21 -18.53 25.38
N ASP A 132 4.10 -18.78 24.44
CA ASP A 132 5.05 -19.90 24.50
C ASP A 132 6.20 -19.60 25.47
N ASP A 133 6.63 -18.34 25.57
CA ASP A 133 7.67 -17.88 26.48
C ASP A 133 7.17 -17.77 27.93
N ALA A 134 5.87 -17.50 28.12
CA ALA A 134 5.28 -17.40 29.44
C ALA A 134 5.08 -18.79 30.07
N PRO A 135 5.56 -19.03 31.30
CA PRO A 135 5.39 -20.33 31.96
C PRO A 135 3.93 -20.63 32.32
N GLU A 136 3.11 -19.59 32.48
CA GLU A 136 1.69 -19.65 32.76
C GLU A 136 0.98 -18.50 32.04
N ILE A 137 -0.29 -18.71 31.66
CA ILE A 137 -1.10 -17.71 30.93
C ILE A 137 -1.22 -16.39 31.72
N THR A 138 -1.27 -16.45 33.05
CA THR A 138 -1.34 -15.28 33.95
C THR A 138 -0.08 -14.42 33.95
N LYS A 139 1.01 -14.89 33.34
CA LYS A 139 2.28 -14.17 33.21
C LYS A 139 2.55 -13.71 31.78
N SER A 140 1.64 -13.95 30.84
CA SER A 140 1.79 -13.46 29.47
C SER A 140 1.62 -11.95 29.38
N GLY A 141 2.19 -11.35 28.34
CA GLY A 141 2.05 -9.93 28.04
C GLY A 141 0.59 -9.54 27.83
N LEU A 142 -0.19 -10.37 27.13
CA LEU A 142 -1.62 -10.07 26.92
C LEU A 142 -2.40 -10.05 28.24
N TYR A 143 -2.14 -11.00 29.15
CA TYR A 143 -2.80 -11.01 30.46
C TYR A 143 -2.45 -9.76 31.29
N LYS A 144 -1.19 -9.33 31.23
CA LYS A 144 -0.76 -8.11 31.92
C LYS A 144 -1.54 -6.89 31.42
N ILE A 145 -1.70 -6.75 30.11
CA ILE A 145 -2.42 -5.63 29.50
C ILE A 145 -3.91 -5.72 29.82
N ALA A 146 -4.56 -6.85 29.49
CA ALA A 146 -6.01 -6.97 29.56
C ALA A 146 -6.55 -7.09 30.99
N TYR A 147 -5.85 -7.83 31.86
CA TYR A 147 -6.29 -8.07 33.23
C TYR A 147 -5.54 -7.19 34.22
N THR A 148 -4.22 -7.28 34.29
CA THR A 148 -3.46 -6.70 35.42
C THR A 148 -3.51 -5.17 35.45
N ASN A 149 -3.32 -4.52 34.30
CA ASN A 149 -3.26 -3.06 34.21
C ASN A 149 -4.63 -2.39 34.33
N GLU A 150 -5.72 -3.08 33.96
CA GLU A 150 -7.06 -2.50 33.89
C GLU A 150 -8.04 -3.19 34.83
N PHE A 151 -8.46 -4.43 34.55
CA PHE A 151 -9.49 -5.13 35.33
C PHE A 151 -9.10 -5.37 36.79
N GLY A 152 -7.85 -5.76 37.03
CA GLY A 152 -7.29 -6.03 38.36
C GLY A 152 -6.72 -4.78 39.06
N GLN A 153 -6.70 -3.63 38.39
CA GLN A 153 -6.14 -2.40 38.91
C GLN A 153 -7.21 -1.53 39.58
N PHE A 154 -6.92 -1.03 40.79
CA PHE A 154 -7.84 -0.11 41.46
C PHE A 154 -7.97 1.19 40.67
N GLY A 155 -9.20 1.50 40.23
CA GLY A 155 -9.50 2.67 39.38
C GLY A 155 -9.16 2.49 37.89
N GLY A 156 -8.84 1.28 37.44
CA GLY A 156 -8.64 0.96 36.02
C GLY A 156 -9.95 0.97 35.22
N GLN A 157 -9.81 0.91 33.89
CA GLN A 157 -10.93 0.90 32.95
C GLN A 157 -10.95 -0.44 32.20
N PRO A 158 -11.72 -1.43 32.67
CA PRO A 158 -11.68 -2.77 32.11
C PRO A 158 -12.13 -2.77 30.64
N TYR A 159 -11.46 -3.59 29.83
CA TYR A 159 -11.82 -3.77 28.43
C TYR A 159 -13.13 -4.56 28.31
N GLY A 160 -14.08 -4.03 27.54
CA GLY A 160 -15.34 -4.74 27.28
C GLY A 160 -15.21 -5.86 26.24
N THR A 161 -14.22 -5.79 25.34
CA THR A 161 -14.01 -6.76 24.26
C THR A 161 -12.59 -6.59 23.71
N ILE A 162 -12.01 -7.67 23.22
CA ILE A 162 -10.73 -7.68 22.50
C ILE A 162 -11.01 -8.01 21.03
N ILE A 163 -10.74 -7.06 20.13
CA ILE A 163 -10.86 -7.27 18.68
C ILE A 163 -9.47 -7.57 18.13
N ALA A 164 -9.31 -8.74 17.51
CA ALA A 164 -8.07 -9.13 16.86
C ALA A 164 -8.25 -9.12 15.34
N ASN A 165 -7.43 -8.30 14.69
CA ASN A 165 -7.35 -8.25 13.23
C ASN A 165 -6.45 -9.39 12.69
N TYR A 166 -6.83 -10.63 12.99
CA TYR A 166 -6.16 -11.85 12.52
C TYR A 166 -7.17 -12.81 11.91
N GLU A 167 -6.76 -13.46 10.83
CA GLU A 167 -7.45 -14.64 10.31
C GLU A 167 -6.93 -15.89 11.01
N MET A 168 -7.83 -16.68 11.56
CA MET A 168 -7.55 -17.93 12.26
C MET A 168 -7.79 -19.13 11.34
N ASN A 169 -6.83 -20.06 11.32
CA ASN A 169 -6.88 -21.29 10.54
C ASN A 169 -7.10 -22.49 11.48
N PRO A 170 -7.49 -23.67 10.98
CA PRO A 170 -7.75 -24.84 11.81
C PRO A 170 -6.43 -25.54 12.23
N GLY A 171 -5.28 -24.96 11.87
CA GLY A 171 -3.97 -25.48 12.18
C GLY A 171 -3.67 -25.50 13.69
N PRO A 172 -2.86 -26.45 14.18
CA PRO A 172 -2.62 -26.63 15.62
C PRO A 172 -2.10 -25.37 16.34
N GLN A 173 -1.28 -24.56 15.66
CA GLN A 173 -0.75 -23.32 16.23
C GLN A 173 -1.82 -22.29 16.53
N ASP A 174 -2.82 -22.17 15.66
CA ASP A 174 -3.91 -21.21 15.80
C ASP A 174 -4.95 -21.69 16.80
N ILE A 175 -5.24 -22.99 16.82
CA ILE A 175 -6.10 -23.59 17.84
C ILE A 175 -5.49 -23.42 19.23
N ARG A 176 -4.17 -23.62 19.38
CA ARG A 176 -3.47 -23.37 20.65
C ARG A 176 -3.51 -21.90 21.04
N LEU A 177 -3.30 -20.99 20.08
CA LEU A 177 -3.45 -19.55 20.32
C LEU A 177 -4.86 -19.22 20.81
N LEU A 178 -5.90 -19.74 20.15
CA LEU A 178 -7.31 -19.56 20.53
C LEU A 178 -7.59 -20.09 21.94
N GLN A 179 -7.01 -21.24 22.33
CA GLN A 179 -7.11 -21.76 23.69
C GLN A 179 -6.46 -20.80 24.71
N ASN A 180 -5.28 -20.28 24.42
CA ASN A 180 -4.58 -19.36 25.32
C ASN A 180 -5.31 -18.02 25.47
N VAL A 181 -5.74 -17.40 24.36
CA VAL A 181 -6.47 -16.12 24.41
C VAL A 181 -7.86 -16.29 25.02
N SER A 182 -8.52 -17.44 24.83
CA SER A 182 -9.83 -17.69 25.46
C SER A 182 -9.72 -17.81 26.98
N ALA A 183 -8.62 -18.38 27.50
CA ALA A 183 -8.34 -18.36 28.94
C ALA A 183 -8.14 -16.93 29.47
N VAL A 184 -7.38 -16.09 28.76
CA VAL A 184 -7.22 -14.66 29.14
C VAL A 184 -8.54 -13.92 29.08
N ALA A 185 -9.31 -14.10 28.01
CA ALA A 185 -10.64 -13.51 27.82
C ALA A 185 -11.61 -13.90 28.95
N ALA A 186 -11.59 -15.17 29.36
CA ALA A 186 -12.40 -15.67 30.46
C ALA A 186 -12.01 -15.04 31.81
N MET A 187 -10.71 -14.87 32.07
CA MET A 187 -10.22 -14.23 33.30
C MET A 187 -10.49 -12.72 33.34
N ALA A 188 -10.37 -12.03 32.20
CA ALA A 188 -10.61 -10.58 32.09
C ALA A 188 -12.07 -10.21 31.81
N HIS A 189 -12.96 -11.20 31.66
CA HIS A 189 -14.36 -11.01 31.24
C HIS A 189 -14.52 -10.18 29.94
N ALA A 190 -13.55 -10.29 29.04
CA ALA A 190 -13.49 -9.55 27.78
C ALA A 190 -13.44 -10.54 26.62
N PRO A 191 -14.56 -10.80 25.92
CA PRO A 191 -14.59 -11.76 24.82
C PRO A 191 -13.61 -11.36 23.72
N PHE A 192 -12.96 -12.38 23.15
CA PHE A 192 -12.00 -12.23 22.06
C PHE A 192 -12.70 -12.51 20.72
N ILE A 193 -12.68 -11.54 19.81
CA ILE A 193 -13.32 -11.60 18.50
C ILE A 193 -12.23 -11.55 17.42
N ALA A 194 -12.18 -12.57 16.56
CA ALA A 194 -11.29 -12.66 15.41
C ALA A 194 -12.03 -13.28 14.21
N SER A 195 -11.48 -13.15 13.01
CA SER A 195 -12.03 -13.80 11.82
C SER A 195 -11.50 -15.23 11.67
N ALA A 196 -12.34 -16.13 11.15
CA ALA A 196 -11.87 -17.42 10.63
C ALA A 196 -11.46 -17.21 9.16
N GLY A 197 -10.32 -17.77 8.75
CA GLY A 197 -9.88 -17.74 7.35
C GLY A 197 -10.63 -18.78 6.47
N PRO A 198 -10.49 -18.73 5.13
CA PRO A 198 -11.10 -19.71 4.22
C PRO A 198 -10.70 -21.15 4.57
N GLU A 199 -9.42 -21.34 4.92
CA GLU A 199 -8.85 -22.64 5.28
C GLU A 199 -9.57 -23.29 6.47
N PHE A 200 -10.18 -22.50 7.34
CA PHE A 200 -10.97 -22.99 8.47
C PHE A 200 -12.16 -23.84 8.04
N PHE A 201 -12.72 -23.54 6.87
CA PHE A 201 -13.82 -24.27 6.25
C PHE A 201 -13.37 -25.30 5.22
N GLY A 202 -12.05 -25.51 5.07
CA GLY A 202 -11.48 -26.42 4.08
C GLY A 202 -11.55 -25.91 2.64
N VAL A 203 -11.71 -24.60 2.44
CA VAL A 203 -11.70 -23.96 1.11
C VAL A 203 -10.54 -22.98 1.00
N ASP A 204 -10.03 -22.78 -0.21
CA ASP A 204 -8.95 -21.79 -0.43
C ASP A 204 -9.49 -20.36 -0.51
N ASP A 205 -10.78 -20.20 -0.82
CA ASP A 205 -11.41 -18.91 -1.08
C ASP A 205 -12.86 -18.90 -0.63
N PHE A 206 -13.30 -17.79 -0.03
CA PHE A 206 -14.67 -17.63 0.48
C PHE A 206 -15.75 -17.68 -0.60
N SER A 207 -15.44 -17.39 -1.86
CA SER A 207 -16.40 -17.53 -2.97
C SER A 207 -16.87 -18.97 -3.17
N LYS A 208 -16.10 -19.97 -2.72
CA LYS A 208 -16.47 -21.38 -2.79
C LYS A 208 -17.38 -21.82 -1.65
N LEU A 209 -17.54 -21.02 -0.59
CA LEU A 209 -18.29 -21.37 0.62
C LEU A 209 -19.77 -21.73 0.34
N PRO A 210 -20.51 -21.05 -0.56
CA PRO A 210 -21.89 -21.45 -0.88
C PRO A 210 -22.04 -22.83 -1.54
N ASN A 211 -20.95 -23.40 -2.08
CA ASN A 211 -20.94 -24.67 -2.80
C ASN A 211 -20.42 -25.84 -1.93
N LEU A 212 -20.33 -25.65 -0.61
CA LEU A 212 -19.87 -26.64 0.37
C LEU A 212 -21.03 -27.52 0.87
#